data_AF-A0A357BSN9-F1
#
_entry.id   AF-A0A357BSN9-F1
#
_cell.length_a   1.000
_cell.length_b   1.000
_cell.length_c   1.000
_cell.angle_alpha   90.00
_cell.angle_beta   90.00
_cell.angle_gamma   90.00
#
_symmetry.space_group_name_H-M   'P 1'
#
loop_
_entity.id
_entity.type
_entity.pdbx_description
1 polymer ?
#
loop_
_entity_poly.entity_id
_entity_poly.type
_entity_poly.pdbx_seq_one_letter_code
_entity_poly.pdbx_strand_id
1 'polypeptide(L)'
;MLGVEFINMDRWLNIGVLGGACWPTNELKITIGGHELILKPATKDTEQSIHINLKGISDIEAMTLINRFLSILAWCDDQGIENFGGGSGNPIPVTVPRKSRVVGSSIAFPFNRDIEKNTKAQLSLALYREGLTINSIPFAFLSYFKILNIFWKDKYTNGVNELIEGIRGILPCIKEGLAEKRIVEVKKTENDVPKYLYESGRCAIAHAHSNPIVDPDDVTDLRRLSQDVWIVKAMAEYLIETKLNVSRTILG
;
A
#
# COMPACT_ATOMS: atom_id res chain seq x y z
N MET A 1 48.57 -0.73 25.29
CA MET A 1 47.42 -1.38 24.64
C MET A 1 46.31 -0.33 24.59
N LEU A 2 46.27 0.47 23.52
CA LEU A 2 45.29 1.55 23.37
C LEU A 2 43.97 0.91 22.93
N GLY A 3 42.95 1.01 23.78
CA GLY A 3 41.60 0.60 23.44
C GLY A 3 41.09 1.47 22.31
N VAL A 4 40.76 0.86 21.18
CA VAL A 4 39.99 1.52 20.12
C VAL A 4 38.56 1.61 20.64
N GLU A 5 38.20 2.76 21.23
CA GLU A 5 36.81 3.15 21.30
C GLU A 5 36.32 3.26 19.85
N PHE A 6 35.46 2.33 19.44
CA PHE A 6 34.66 2.54 18.23
C PHE A 6 33.79 3.76 18.50
N ILE A 7 34.25 4.93 18.06
CA ILE A 7 33.39 6.09 17.89
C ILE A 7 32.25 5.60 17.00
N ASN A 8 31.07 5.48 17.59
CA ASN A 8 29.86 5.07 16.88
C ASN A 8 29.47 6.24 15.98
N MET A 9 30.19 6.37 14.87
CA MET A 9 29.99 7.42 13.88
C MET A 9 28.59 7.27 13.32
N ASP A 10 27.87 8.38 13.25
CA ASP A 10 26.56 8.40 12.63
C ASP A 10 26.65 7.81 11.22
N ARG A 11 25.68 6.96 10.88
CA ARG A 11 25.58 6.33 9.56
C ARG A 11 24.15 6.48 9.09
N TRP A 12 23.95 7.19 8.00
CA TRP A 12 22.62 7.50 7.51
C TRP A 12 22.22 6.62 6.34
N LEU A 13 20.99 6.11 6.38
CA LEU A 13 20.30 5.53 5.24
C LEU A 13 19.48 6.64 4.56
N ASN A 14 19.65 6.81 3.26
CA ASN A 14 19.03 7.86 2.46
C ASN A 14 18.23 7.23 1.33
N ILE A 15 16.90 7.36 1.39
CA ILE A 15 15.97 6.67 0.50
C ILE A 15 15.16 7.69 -0.29
N GLY A 16 15.15 7.55 -1.60
CA GLY A 16 14.27 8.32 -2.46
C GLY A 16 12.87 7.72 -2.45
N VAL A 17 11.87 8.59 -2.58
CA VAL A 17 10.45 8.22 -2.59
C VAL A 17 9.80 8.70 -3.89
N LEU A 18 8.98 7.86 -4.52
CA LEU A 18 8.13 8.22 -5.67
C LEU A 18 6.67 8.16 -5.26
N GLY A 19 5.84 9.06 -5.77
CA GLY A 19 4.39 8.95 -5.59
C GLY A 19 3.68 10.28 -5.51
N GLY A 20 2.35 10.21 -5.48
CA GLY A 20 1.46 11.36 -5.39
C GLY A 20 0.98 11.67 -3.98
N ALA A 21 1.26 10.79 -3.00
CA ALA A 21 0.77 11.00 -1.64
C ALA A 21 1.35 12.26 -1.00
N CYS A 22 0.57 12.90 -0.14
CA CYS A 22 0.92 14.16 0.50
C CYS A 22 2.33 14.10 1.12
N TRP A 23 3.09 15.18 0.93
CA TRP A 23 4.48 15.27 1.34
C TRP A 23 4.80 16.68 1.84
N PRO A 24 5.65 16.86 2.86
CA PRO A 24 6.00 18.19 3.35
C PRO A 24 6.76 19.01 2.30
N THR A 25 6.48 20.32 2.26
CA THR A 25 7.14 21.28 1.35
C THR A 25 8.46 21.83 1.89
N ASN A 26 8.77 21.57 3.17
CA ASN A 26 10.03 21.91 3.83
C ASN A 26 10.61 20.65 4.50
N GLU A 27 11.90 20.67 4.84
CA GLU A 27 12.48 19.60 5.65
C GLU A 27 11.71 19.46 6.97
N LEU A 28 11.29 18.24 7.27
CA LEU A 28 10.49 17.93 8.46
C LEU A 28 11.04 16.70 9.16
N LYS A 29 11.10 16.77 10.49
CA LYS A 29 11.41 15.62 11.34
C LYS A 29 10.12 15.02 11.87
N ILE A 30 9.99 13.72 11.76
CA ILE A 30 8.90 12.95 12.36
C ILE A 30 9.47 11.80 13.19
N THR A 31 8.71 11.32 14.16
CA THR A 31 9.06 10.12 14.92
C THR A 31 8.09 9.00 14.56
N ILE A 32 8.62 7.83 14.21
CA ILE A 32 7.83 6.64 13.92
C ILE A 32 8.60 5.39 14.36
N GLY A 33 7.91 4.46 15.02
CA GLY A 33 8.51 3.25 15.58
C GLY A 33 9.64 3.53 16.58
N GLY A 34 9.64 4.69 17.24
CA GLY A 34 10.71 5.11 18.13
C GLY A 34 11.96 5.68 17.44
N HIS A 35 11.96 5.85 16.12
CA HIS A 35 13.07 6.43 15.37
C HIS A 35 12.69 7.77 14.73
N GLU A 36 13.66 8.68 14.65
CA GLU A 36 13.50 9.94 13.90
C GLU A 36 13.73 9.69 12.41
N LEU A 37 12.77 10.14 11.59
CA LEU A 37 12.92 10.26 10.15
C LEU A 37 13.01 11.74 9.78
N ILE A 38 13.95 12.07 8.91
CA ILE A 38 14.01 13.36 8.22
C ILE A 38 13.35 13.19 6.86
N LEU A 39 12.27 13.92 6.61
CA LEU A 39 11.62 14.01 5.31
C LEU A 39 12.13 15.26 4.59
N LYS A 40 12.63 15.10 3.37
CA LYS A 40 13.03 16.23 2.52
C LYS A 40 12.10 16.36 1.32
N PRO A 41 11.68 17.57 0.95
CA PRO A 41 10.92 17.80 -0.28
C PRO A 41 11.78 17.55 -1.51
N ALA A 42 11.12 17.28 -2.63
CA ALA A 42 11.79 17.27 -3.92
C ALA A 42 12.24 18.69 -4.32
N THR A 43 13.38 18.80 -5.01
CA THR A 43 13.89 20.06 -5.59
C THR A 43 14.01 19.91 -7.10
N LYS A 44 14.61 20.88 -7.80
CA LYS A 44 14.94 20.70 -9.23
C LYS A 44 15.82 19.47 -9.45
N ASP A 45 16.79 19.24 -8.56
CA ASP A 45 17.88 18.28 -8.77
C ASP A 45 17.77 17.04 -7.88
N THR A 46 16.92 17.08 -6.84
CA THR A 46 16.76 16.01 -5.85
C THR A 46 15.33 15.52 -5.77
N GLU A 47 15.17 14.23 -5.48
CA GLU A 47 13.86 13.64 -5.22
C GLU A 47 13.39 13.93 -3.80
N GLN A 48 12.08 13.79 -3.56
CA GLN A 48 11.59 13.67 -2.19
C GLN A 48 12.22 12.43 -1.53
N SER A 49 12.64 12.55 -0.28
CA SER A 49 13.45 11.52 0.36
C SER A 49 13.24 11.40 1.85
N ILE A 50 13.52 10.21 2.37
CA ILE A 50 13.52 9.87 3.79
C ILE A 50 14.94 9.55 4.22
N HIS A 51 15.35 10.10 5.36
CA HIS A 51 16.65 9.84 5.96
C HIS A 51 16.49 9.37 7.39
N ILE A 52 17.22 8.32 7.76
CA ILE A 52 17.22 7.74 9.10
C ILE A 52 18.66 7.43 9.52
N ASN A 53 19.00 7.79 10.75
CA ASN A 53 20.27 7.41 11.36
C ASN A 53 20.20 5.93 11.79
N LEU A 54 21.18 5.14 11.38
CA LEU A 54 21.28 3.70 11.62
C LEU A 54 21.86 3.37 13.01
N LYS A 55 22.03 4.36 13.89
CA LYS A 55 22.45 4.12 15.26
C LYS A 55 21.43 3.24 15.99
N GLY A 56 21.83 2.00 16.26
CA GLY A 56 20.99 1.02 16.96
C GLY A 56 19.93 0.34 16.09
N ILE A 57 20.00 0.45 14.76
CA ILE A 57 19.09 -0.22 13.82
C ILE A 57 19.83 -0.65 12.56
N SER A 58 19.56 -1.85 12.05
CA SER A 58 20.14 -2.31 10.79
C SER A 58 19.52 -1.63 9.58
N ASP A 59 20.22 -1.67 8.44
CA ASP A 59 19.70 -1.16 7.16
C ASP A 59 18.37 -1.81 6.76
N ILE A 60 18.21 -3.11 7.01
CA ILE A 60 16.98 -3.87 6.70
C ILE A 60 15.82 -3.42 7.59
N GLU A 61 16.05 -3.26 8.89
CA GLU A 61 15.04 -2.80 9.83
C GLU A 61 14.62 -1.36 9.54
N ALA A 62 15.58 -0.48 9.23
CA ALA A 62 15.32 0.90 8.83
C ALA A 62 14.52 1.00 7.53
N MET A 63 14.87 0.22 6.51
CA MET A 63 14.11 0.13 5.26
C MET A 63 12.68 -0.41 5.50
N THR A 64 12.54 -1.38 6.40
CA THR A 64 11.22 -1.93 6.79
C THR A 64 10.37 -0.86 7.49
N LEU A 65 10.97 -0.08 8.39
CA LEU A 65 10.29 1.03 9.06
C LEU A 65 9.85 2.12 8.07
N ILE A 66 10.72 2.50 7.14
CA ILE A 66 10.39 3.42 6.04
C ILE A 66 9.21 2.89 5.23
N ASN A 67 9.23 1.61 4.87
CA ASN A 67 8.11 1.00 4.15
C ASN A 67 6.82 1.02 4.98
N ARG A 68 6.86 0.80 6.29
CA ARG A 68 5.66 0.89 7.14
C ARG A 68 5.11 2.32 7.20
N PHE A 69 5.99 3.32 7.33
CA PHE A 69 5.62 4.73 7.26
C PHE A 69 4.89 5.05 5.95
N LEU A 70 5.48 4.70 4.81
CA LEU A 70 4.91 4.94 3.50
C LEU A 70 3.55 4.24 3.31
N SER A 71 3.34 3.06 3.89
CA SER A 71 2.03 2.38 3.86
C SER A 71 0.95 3.10 4.66
N ILE A 72 1.30 3.69 5.80
CA ILE A 72 0.37 4.50 6.59
C ILE A 72 0.02 5.78 5.83
N LEU A 73 1.03 6.43 5.23
CA LEU A 73 0.83 7.64 4.45
C LEU A 73 -0.07 7.40 3.24
N ALA A 74 0.17 6.33 2.47
CA ALA A 74 -0.66 5.92 1.34
C ALA A 74 -2.12 5.68 1.76
N TRP A 75 -2.32 5.09 2.93
CA TRP A 75 -3.64 4.83 3.48
C TRP A 75 -4.37 6.10 3.90
N CYS A 76 -3.68 7.04 4.55
CA CYS A 76 -4.29 8.30 4.97
C CYS A 76 -4.68 9.18 3.78
N ASP A 77 -3.86 9.18 2.72
CA ASP A 77 -4.03 10.07 1.58
C ASP A 77 -4.76 9.43 0.39
N ASP A 78 -4.96 8.11 0.43
CA ASP A 78 -5.49 7.32 -0.69
C ASP A 78 -4.71 7.53 -2.02
N GLN A 79 -3.39 7.65 -1.91
CA GLN A 79 -2.48 7.88 -3.03
C GLN A 79 -1.29 6.93 -2.98
N GLY A 80 -0.84 6.49 -4.16
CA GLY A 80 0.34 5.64 -4.29
C GLY A 80 1.62 6.36 -3.88
N ILE A 81 2.45 5.70 -3.08
CA ILE A 81 3.79 6.14 -2.72
C ILE A 81 4.71 4.93 -2.48
N GLU A 82 5.94 4.97 -2.96
CA GLU A 82 6.89 3.86 -2.88
C GLU A 82 8.32 4.33 -2.63
N ASN A 83 9.10 3.47 -1.97
CA ASN A 83 10.55 3.63 -1.95
C ASN A 83 11.09 3.17 -3.32
N PHE A 84 12.05 3.90 -3.91
CA PHE A 84 12.71 3.46 -5.15
C PHE A 84 14.21 3.15 -4.97
N GLY A 85 14.64 3.05 -3.72
CA GLY A 85 16.02 2.78 -3.34
C GLY A 85 16.84 4.03 -2.98
N GLY A 86 18.13 3.79 -2.76
CA GLY A 86 19.06 4.79 -2.24
C GLY A 86 20.30 4.11 -1.68
N GLY A 87 20.96 4.74 -0.70
CA GLY A 87 22.21 4.24 -0.14
C GLY A 87 22.42 4.59 1.32
N SER A 88 23.23 3.79 1.99
CA SER A 88 23.69 4.02 3.36
C SER A 88 25.20 4.21 3.43
N GLY A 89 25.69 4.77 4.54
CA GLY A 89 27.12 4.91 4.81
C GLY A 89 27.58 6.33 5.09
N ASN A 90 26.78 7.33 4.69
CA ASN A 90 27.15 8.73 4.87
C ASN A 90 27.08 9.14 6.35
N PRO A 91 28.02 9.99 6.84
CA PRO A 91 27.99 10.49 8.22
C PRO A 91 26.88 11.51 8.48
N ILE A 92 26.27 12.01 7.41
CA ILE A 92 25.17 12.98 7.44
C ILE A 92 24.09 12.56 6.43
N PRO A 93 22.84 13.04 6.58
CA PRO A 93 21.81 12.86 5.56
C PRO A 93 22.24 13.47 4.22
N VAL A 94 22.13 12.69 3.15
CA VAL A 94 22.44 13.14 1.78
C VAL A 94 21.20 12.98 0.91
N THR A 95 20.82 14.05 0.21
CA THR A 95 19.68 14.07 -0.72
C THR A 95 19.85 13.06 -1.84
N VAL A 96 18.73 12.47 -2.27
CA VAL A 96 18.73 11.47 -3.35
C VAL A 96 18.54 12.17 -4.70
N PRO A 97 19.35 11.86 -5.73
CA PRO A 97 19.18 12.46 -7.06
C PRO A 97 17.79 12.23 -7.64
N ARG A 98 17.31 13.21 -8.43
CA ARG A 98 15.99 13.14 -9.07
C ARG A 98 15.87 11.94 -10.01
N LYS A 99 14.78 11.17 -9.90
CA LYS A 99 14.45 10.06 -10.81
C LYS A 99 13.13 10.28 -11.55
N SER A 100 12.16 10.93 -10.92
CA SER A 100 10.84 11.19 -11.48
C SER A 100 10.45 12.67 -11.40
N ARG A 101 9.35 13.03 -12.05
CA ARG A 101 8.67 14.33 -11.85
C ARG A 101 7.38 14.21 -11.06
N VAL A 102 6.96 12.99 -10.72
CA VAL A 102 5.77 12.74 -9.90
C VAL A 102 6.12 13.07 -8.45
N VAL A 103 5.47 14.10 -7.91
CA VAL A 103 5.62 14.52 -6.52
C VAL A 103 4.24 14.77 -5.92
N GLY A 104 4.05 14.31 -4.69
CA GLY A 104 3.01 14.82 -3.82
C GLY A 104 3.53 16.06 -3.10
N SER A 105 2.66 17.02 -2.80
CA SER A 105 3.05 18.18 -2.00
C SER A 105 1.88 18.72 -1.20
N SER A 106 2.11 19.04 0.06
CA SER A 106 1.14 19.71 0.91
C SER A 106 1.84 20.77 1.75
N ILE A 107 1.25 21.97 1.78
CA ILE A 107 1.71 23.08 2.64
C ILE A 107 1.54 22.69 4.12
N ALA A 108 0.48 21.93 4.45
CA ALA A 108 0.26 21.38 5.78
C ALA A 108 0.50 19.87 5.77
N PHE A 109 1.52 19.42 6.51
CA PHE A 109 1.79 17.99 6.72
C PHE A 109 1.69 17.66 8.21
N PRO A 110 0.47 17.58 8.77
CA PRO A 110 0.28 17.36 10.20
C PRO A 110 0.37 15.86 10.53
N PHE A 111 1.40 15.17 10.04
CA PHE A 111 1.56 13.75 10.30
C PHE A 111 1.93 13.52 11.76
N ASN A 112 1.01 12.89 12.49
CA ASN A 112 1.19 12.59 13.91
C ASN A 112 0.69 11.17 14.21
N ARG A 113 1.29 10.17 13.55
CA ARG A 113 0.95 8.75 13.73
C ARG A 113 2.18 7.89 13.95
N ASP A 114 1.95 6.79 14.63
CA ASP A 114 2.95 5.73 14.82
C ASP A 114 2.57 4.47 14.02
N ILE A 115 3.45 3.48 14.00
CA ILE A 115 3.22 2.20 13.32
C ILE A 115 2.07 1.42 13.93
N GLU A 116 1.26 0.80 13.07
CA GLU A 116 0.23 -0.13 13.52
C GLU A 116 0.85 -1.33 14.24
N LYS A 117 0.39 -1.65 15.44
CA LYS A 117 0.94 -2.79 16.22
C LYS A 117 0.44 -4.15 15.71
N ASN A 118 -0.74 -4.17 15.10
CA ASN A 118 -1.34 -5.38 14.56
C ASN A 118 -0.63 -5.77 13.26
N THR A 119 -0.03 -6.96 13.21
CA THR A 119 0.69 -7.46 12.03
C THR A 119 -0.22 -7.65 10.82
N LYS A 120 -1.50 -8.01 11.03
CA LYS A 120 -2.50 -8.05 9.95
C LYS A 120 -2.79 -6.66 9.40
N ALA A 121 -2.82 -5.64 10.25
CA ALA A 121 -2.96 -4.25 9.81
C ALA A 121 -1.76 -3.79 8.99
N GLN A 122 -0.54 -4.02 9.49
CA GLN A 122 0.68 -3.71 8.75
C GLN A 122 0.70 -4.37 7.35
N LEU A 123 0.36 -5.66 7.27
CA LEU A 123 0.31 -6.38 6.01
C LEU A 123 -0.79 -5.83 5.08
N SER A 124 -1.98 -5.55 5.63
CA SER A 124 -3.10 -5.00 4.85
C SER A 124 -2.75 -3.63 4.25
N LEU A 125 -2.12 -2.74 5.04
CA LEU A 125 -1.67 -1.43 4.56
C LEU A 125 -0.56 -1.54 3.50
N ALA A 126 0.35 -2.50 3.65
CA ALA A 126 1.40 -2.74 2.66
C ALA A 126 0.82 -3.23 1.32
N LEU A 127 -0.13 -4.17 1.35
CA LEU A 127 -0.83 -4.66 0.16
C LEU A 127 -1.72 -3.58 -0.46
N TYR A 128 -2.35 -2.76 0.37
CA TYR A 128 -3.16 -1.64 -0.10
C TYR A 128 -2.31 -0.63 -0.88
N ARG A 129 -1.15 -0.25 -0.30
CA ARG A 129 -0.17 0.59 -0.98
C ARG A 129 0.34 -0.04 -2.27
N GLU A 130 0.65 -1.34 -2.28
CA GLU A 130 1.04 -2.07 -3.50
C GLU A 130 -0.02 -1.93 -4.60
N GLY A 131 -1.30 -2.09 -4.25
CA GLY A 131 -2.42 -1.89 -5.19
C GLY A 131 -2.55 -0.46 -5.70
N LEU A 132 -2.11 0.54 -4.94
CA LEU A 132 -2.10 1.95 -5.35
C LEU A 132 -0.89 2.31 -6.25
N THR A 133 0.24 1.60 -6.12
CA THR A 133 1.48 1.95 -6.83
C THR A 133 1.71 1.15 -8.10
N ILE A 134 1.13 -0.05 -8.21
CA ILE A 134 1.39 -0.92 -9.34
C ILE A 134 0.75 -0.42 -10.64
N ASN A 135 1.53 -0.36 -11.72
CA ASN A 135 1.06 0.00 -13.05
C ASN A 135 0.49 -1.22 -13.79
N SER A 136 -0.49 -1.89 -13.19
CA SER A 136 -1.20 -3.03 -13.79
C SER A 136 -2.52 -3.24 -13.05
N ILE A 137 -3.64 -3.07 -13.76
CA ILE A 137 -4.99 -3.24 -13.19
C ILE A 137 -5.20 -4.67 -12.64
N PRO A 138 -4.83 -5.75 -13.37
CA PRO A 138 -4.94 -7.11 -12.84
C PRO A 138 -4.14 -7.31 -11.54
N PHE A 139 -2.92 -6.77 -11.46
CA PHE A 139 -2.13 -6.92 -10.24
C PHE A 139 -2.61 -6.02 -9.10
N ALA A 140 -3.11 -4.81 -9.37
CA ALA A 140 -3.77 -3.99 -8.37
C ALA A 140 -4.99 -4.71 -7.78
N PHE A 141 -5.81 -5.34 -8.64
CA PHE A 141 -6.92 -6.18 -8.23
C PHE A 141 -6.45 -7.29 -7.28
N LEU A 142 -5.40 -8.03 -7.63
CA LEU A 142 -4.85 -9.08 -6.78
C LEU A 142 -4.28 -8.54 -5.46
N SER A 143 -3.63 -7.38 -5.46
CA SER A 143 -3.11 -6.75 -4.23
C SER A 143 -4.25 -6.43 -3.26
N TYR A 144 -5.36 -5.86 -3.72
CA TYR A 144 -6.54 -5.65 -2.88
C TYR A 144 -7.20 -6.97 -2.47
N PHE A 145 -7.31 -7.95 -3.37
CA PHE A 145 -7.91 -9.25 -3.06
C PHE A 145 -7.12 -10.01 -1.99
N LYS A 146 -5.78 -9.92 -2.00
CA LYS A 146 -4.93 -10.51 -0.95
C LYS A 146 -5.25 -9.97 0.44
N ILE A 147 -5.78 -8.75 0.56
CA ILE A 147 -6.25 -8.21 1.86
C ILE A 147 -7.44 -9.01 2.36
N LEU A 148 -8.39 -9.37 1.49
CA LEU A 148 -9.53 -10.22 1.86
C LEU A 148 -9.06 -11.61 2.34
N ASN A 149 -7.99 -12.15 1.73
CA ASN A 149 -7.36 -13.40 2.15
C ASN A 149 -6.73 -13.37 3.56
N ILE A 150 -6.53 -12.20 4.17
CA ILE A 150 -6.09 -12.07 5.57
C ILE A 150 -7.22 -12.43 6.56
N PHE A 151 -8.47 -12.27 6.12
CA PHE A 151 -9.68 -12.48 6.93
C PHE A 151 -10.32 -13.83 6.68
N TRP A 152 -10.22 -14.36 5.46
CA TRP A 152 -10.90 -15.59 5.06
C TRP A 152 -9.97 -16.53 4.32
N LYS A 153 -10.12 -17.83 4.57
CA LYS A 153 -9.33 -18.85 3.88
C LYS A 153 -9.86 -19.03 2.48
N ASP A 154 -8.94 -19.04 1.52
CA ASP A 154 -9.25 -19.45 0.17
C ASP A 154 -9.16 -20.98 0.05
N LYS A 155 -10.20 -21.65 0.53
CA LYS A 155 -10.29 -23.10 0.48
C LYS A 155 -11.73 -23.54 0.47
N TYR A 156 -12.06 -24.43 -0.48
CA TYR A 156 -13.33 -25.13 -0.47
C TYR A 156 -13.35 -26.21 0.62
N THR A 157 -14.33 -26.14 1.52
CA THR A 157 -14.64 -27.17 2.51
C THR A 157 -16.13 -27.47 2.42
N ASN A 158 -16.50 -28.73 2.14
CA ASN A 158 -17.89 -29.15 1.94
C ASN A 158 -18.65 -28.31 0.89
N GLY A 159 -17.97 -27.93 -0.20
CA GLY A 159 -18.57 -27.13 -1.28
C GLY A 159 -18.67 -25.62 -1.00
N VAL A 160 -18.23 -25.15 0.17
CA VAL A 160 -18.25 -23.73 0.55
C VAL A 160 -16.83 -23.19 0.60
N ASN A 161 -16.62 -21.98 0.05
CA ASN A 161 -15.35 -21.24 0.19
C ASN A 161 -15.57 -20.04 1.12
N GLU A 162 -14.83 -20.00 2.25
CA GLU A 162 -14.96 -18.94 3.27
C GLU A 162 -14.75 -17.53 2.69
N LEU A 163 -13.89 -17.39 1.68
CA LEU A 163 -13.61 -16.12 1.03
C LEU A 163 -14.81 -15.61 0.22
N ILE A 164 -15.49 -16.50 -0.51
CA ILE A 164 -16.69 -16.16 -1.28
C ILE A 164 -17.82 -15.75 -0.32
N GLU A 165 -18.00 -16.50 0.77
CA GLU A 165 -19.03 -16.16 1.77
C GLU A 165 -18.70 -14.91 2.57
N GLY A 166 -17.41 -14.66 2.83
CA GLY A 166 -16.92 -13.41 3.40
C GLY A 166 -17.26 -12.20 2.53
N ILE A 167 -16.95 -12.29 1.23
CA ILE A 167 -17.33 -11.29 0.23
C ILE A 167 -18.85 -11.09 0.22
N ARG A 168 -19.62 -12.17 0.19
CA ARG A 168 -21.09 -12.14 0.23
C ARG A 168 -21.61 -11.36 1.43
N GLY A 169 -21.01 -11.55 2.61
CA GLY A 169 -21.39 -10.88 3.85
C GLY A 169 -21.08 -9.38 3.88
N ILE A 170 -19.99 -8.93 3.24
CA ILE A 170 -19.59 -7.50 3.27
C ILE A 170 -20.09 -6.70 2.07
N LEU A 171 -20.44 -7.34 0.96
CA LEU A 171 -20.89 -6.65 -0.26
C LEU A 171 -22.04 -5.65 -0.01
N PRO A 172 -23.05 -5.95 0.85
CA PRO A 172 -24.11 -4.99 1.17
C PRO A 172 -23.67 -3.75 1.96
N CYS A 173 -22.46 -3.75 2.53
CA CYS A 173 -21.88 -2.62 3.26
C CYS A 173 -21.23 -1.59 2.32
N ILE A 174 -21.00 -1.93 1.05
CA ILE A 174 -20.40 -1.05 0.05
C ILE A 174 -21.50 -0.24 -0.63
N LYS A 175 -21.69 1.02 -0.20
CA LYS A 175 -22.85 1.86 -0.55
C LYS A 175 -22.51 3.20 -1.18
N GLU A 176 -21.27 3.42 -1.58
CA GLU A 176 -20.84 4.72 -2.10
C GLU A 176 -19.86 4.58 -3.28
N GLY A 177 -19.85 5.62 -4.12
CA GLY A 177 -18.84 5.80 -5.17
C GLY A 177 -18.95 4.85 -6.36
N LEU A 178 -17.81 4.58 -6.99
CA LEU A 178 -17.71 3.75 -8.20
C LEU A 178 -18.00 2.26 -7.91
N ALA A 179 -17.66 1.80 -6.70
CA ALA A 179 -17.87 0.42 -6.28
C ALA A 179 -19.35 0.05 -6.24
N GLU A 180 -20.21 0.87 -5.62
CA GLU A 180 -21.65 0.62 -5.56
C GLU A 180 -22.27 0.56 -6.97
N LYS A 181 -21.94 1.55 -7.82
CA LYS A 181 -22.41 1.58 -9.22
C LYS A 181 -22.04 0.30 -9.95
N ARG A 182 -20.79 -0.15 -9.80
CA ARG A 182 -20.31 -1.37 -10.44
C ARG A 182 -20.98 -2.62 -9.89
N ILE A 183 -21.24 -2.72 -8.58
CA ILE A 183 -21.98 -3.85 -7.99
C ILE A 183 -23.38 -3.94 -8.63
N VAL A 184 -24.07 -2.81 -8.80
CA VAL A 184 -25.39 -2.77 -9.44
C VAL A 184 -25.33 -3.22 -10.91
N GLU A 185 -24.30 -2.83 -11.64
CA GLU A 185 -24.09 -3.28 -13.02
C GLU A 185 -23.86 -4.79 -13.11
N VAL A 186 -22.95 -5.33 -12.30
CA VAL A 186 -22.63 -6.77 -12.31
C VAL A 186 -23.85 -7.61 -11.95
N LYS A 187 -24.70 -7.16 -11.01
CA LYS A 187 -25.96 -7.84 -10.67
C LYS A 187 -26.96 -7.96 -11.82
N LYS A 188 -26.81 -7.20 -12.90
CA LYS A 188 -27.68 -7.33 -14.09
C LYS A 188 -27.36 -8.56 -14.94
N THR A 189 -26.12 -9.03 -14.88
CA THR A 189 -25.63 -10.16 -15.70
C THR A 189 -25.26 -11.37 -14.85
N GLU A 190 -24.82 -11.15 -13.61
CA GLU A 190 -24.32 -12.19 -12.71
C GLU A 190 -25.29 -12.43 -11.55
N ASN A 191 -25.73 -13.68 -11.39
CA ASN A 191 -26.61 -14.08 -10.28
C ASN A 191 -25.87 -14.15 -8.94
N ASP A 192 -24.54 -14.31 -8.95
CA ASP A 192 -23.71 -14.44 -7.76
C ASP A 192 -22.43 -13.60 -7.87
N VAL A 193 -22.54 -12.31 -7.52
CA VAL A 193 -21.44 -11.34 -7.58
C VAL A 193 -20.19 -11.78 -6.80
N PRO A 194 -20.29 -12.29 -5.55
CA PRO A 194 -19.14 -12.85 -4.83
C PRO A 194 -18.38 -13.92 -5.62
N LYS A 195 -19.11 -14.88 -6.20
CA LYS A 195 -18.51 -15.95 -6.99
C LYS A 195 -17.91 -15.42 -8.29
N TYR A 196 -18.57 -14.48 -8.96
CA TYR A 196 -18.05 -13.79 -10.14
C TYR A 196 -16.70 -13.10 -9.87
N LEU A 197 -16.59 -12.30 -8.80
CA LEU A 197 -15.35 -11.61 -8.45
C LEU A 197 -14.20 -12.58 -8.12
N TYR A 198 -14.53 -13.73 -7.53
CA TYR A 198 -13.57 -14.79 -7.24
C TYR A 198 -13.10 -15.51 -8.51
N GLU A 199 -14.02 -15.98 -9.36
CA GLU A 199 -13.69 -16.79 -10.54
C GLU A 199 -13.17 -15.92 -11.70
N SER A 200 -13.94 -14.90 -12.11
CA SER A 200 -13.63 -14.02 -13.26
C SER A 200 -12.67 -12.87 -12.93
N GLY A 201 -12.40 -12.66 -11.64
CA GLY A 201 -11.37 -11.74 -11.16
C GLY A 201 -10.15 -12.53 -10.68
N ARG A 202 -10.14 -12.89 -9.39
CA ARG A 202 -8.97 -13.48 -8.72
C ARG A 202 -8.37 -14.68 -9.48
N CYS A 203 -9.18 -15.70 -9.78
CA CYS A 203 -8.70 -16.92 -10.41
C CYS A 203 -8.26 -16.67 -11.87
N ALA A 204 -9.05 -15.92 -12.63
CA ALA A 204 -8.74 -15.59 -14.03
C ALA A 204 -7.43 -14.82 -14.20
N ILE A 205 -7.11 -13.92 -13.26
CA ILE A 205 -5.84 -13.19 -13.26
C ILE A 205 -4.69 -14.11 -12.85
N ALA A 206 -4.90 -15.00 -11.88
CA ALA A 206 -3.83 -15.83 -11.30
C ALA A 206 -3.47 -17.07 -12.13
N HIS A 207 -4.39 -17.56 -12.97
CA HIS A 207 -4.25 -18.84 -13.64
C HIS A 207 -4.38 -18.73 -15.17
N ALA A 208 -3.24 -18.62 -15.85
CA ALA A 208 -3.16 -18.59 -17.32
C ALA A 208 -3.47 -19.94 -18.02
N HIS A 209 -3.87 -20.98 -17.27
CA HIS A 209 -4.11 -22.33 -17.80
C HIS A 209 -5.58 -22.78 -17.66
N SER A 210 -6.45 -21.94 -17.11
CA SER A 210 -7.84 -22.27 -16.80
C SER A 210 -8.78 -21.16 -17.24
N ASN A 211 -9.93 -21.50 -17.84
CA ASN A 211 -10.94 -20.51 -18.18
C ASN A 211 -11.80 -20.13 -16.96
N PRO A 212 -12.24 -18.86 -16.83
CA PRO A 212 -11.83 -17.72 -17.66
C PRO A 212 -10.38 -17.31 -17.38
N ILE A 213 -9.68 -16.80 -18.38
CA ILE A 213 -8.36 -16.14 -18.26
C ILE A 213 -8.53 -14.63 -18.42
N VAL A 214 -7.56 -13.87 -17.94
CA VAL A 214 -7.44 -12.43 -18.25
C VAL A 214 -6.32 -12.25 -19.25
N ASP A 215 -6.66 -11.80 -20.46
CA ASP A 215 -5.68 -11.43 -21.48
C ASP A 215 -5.30 -9.95 -21.34
N PRO A 216 -4.04 -9.61 -21.05
CA PRO A 216 -3.61 -8.21 -20.94
C PRO A 216 -3.70 -7.44 -22.27
N ASP A 217 -3.80 -8.11 -23.41
CA ASP A 217 -4.00 -7.48 -24.72
C ASP A 217 -5.48 -7.35 -25.11
N ASP A 218 -6.41 -7.97 -24.37
CA ASP A 218 -7.85 -7.79 -24.56
C ASP A 218 -8.39 -6.59 -23.76
N VAL A 219 -8.75 -5.53 -24.48
CA VAL A 219 -9.34 -4.31 -23.91
C VAL A 219 -10.65 -4.57 -23.15
N THR A 220 -11.39 -5.62 -23.50
CA THR A 220 -12.64 -6.00 -22.83
C THR A 220 -12.35 -6.46 -21.41
N ASP A 221 -11.32 -7.29 -21.24
CA ASP A 221 -10.86 -7.75 -19.94
C ASP A 221 -10.29 -6.60 -19.10
N LEU A 222 -9.43 -5.77 -19.70
CA LEU A 222 -8.86 -4.61 -19.02
C LEU A 222 -9.96 -3.64 -18.57
N ARG A 223 -10.94 -3.35 -19.44
CA ARG A 223 -12.05 -2.45 -19.12
C ARG A 223 -12.90 -3.02 -18.00
N ARG A 224 -13.28 -4.29 -18.07
CA ARG A 224 -14.04 -4.97 -17.03
C ARG A 224 -13.30 -4.93 -15.69
N LEU A 225 -12.03 -5.33 -15.65
CA LEU A 225 -11.23 -5.30 -14.43
C LEU A 225 -11.00 -3.89 -13.88
N SER A 226 -10.85 -2.89 -14.75
CA SER A 226 -10.71 -1.49 -14.33
C SER A 226 -11.94 -0.97 -13.58
N GLN A 227 -13.09 -1.59 -13.80
CA GLN A 227 -14.32 -1.29 -13.08
C GLN A 227 -14.44 -2.17 -11.83
N ASP A 228 -14.16 -3.47 -11.94
CA ASP A 228 -14.29 -4.43 -10.84
C ASP A 228 -13.29 -4.15 -9.70
N VAL A 229 -12.11 -3.60 -10.01
CA VAL A 229 -11.09 -3.24 -9.01
C VAL A 229 -11.62 -2.28 -7.94
N TRP A 230 -12.55 -1.38 -8.30
CA TRP A 230 -13.17 -0.47 -7.33
C TRP A 230 -13.99 -1.21 -6.27
N ILE A 231 -14.63 -2.33 -6.64
CA ILE A 231 -15.37 -3.15 -5.68
C ILE A 231 -14.40 -3.78 -4.69
N VAL A 232 -13.33 -4.40 -5.19
CA VAL A 232 -12.36 -5.10 -4.34
C VAL A 232 -11.57 -4.13 -3.47
N LYS A 233 -11.21 -2.95 -4.00
CA LYS A 233 -10.62 -1.86 -3.22
C LYS A 233 -11.55 -1.46 -2.08
N ALA A 234 -12.81 -1.12 -2.36
CA ALA A 234 -13.77 -0.70 -1.33
C ALA A 234 -13.98 -1.78 -0.25
N MET A 235 -14.01 -3.05 -0.63
CA MET A 235 -14.07 -4.17 0.31
C MET A 235 -12.82 -4.25 1.20
N ALA A 236 -11.63 -4.08 0.63
CA ALA A 236 -10.38 -4.06 1.39
C ALA A 236 -10.34 -2.89 2.38
N GLU A 237 -10.74 -1.69 1.94
CA GLU A 237 -10.84 -0.50 2.79
C GLU A 237 -11.80 -0.73 3.96
N TYR A 238 -13.01 -1.24 3.67
CA TYR A 238 -14.01 -1.56 4.69
C TYR A 238 -13.46 -2.54 5.75
N LEU A 239 -12.73 -3.58 5.33
CA LEU A 239 -12.14 -4.54 6.26
C LEU A 239 -11.01 -3.94 7.10
N ILE A 240 -10.15 -3.10 6.51
CA ILE A 240 -9.09 -2.39 7.22
C ILE A 240 -9.69 -1.46 8.28
N GLU A 241 -10.71 -0.69 7.92
CA GLU A 241 -11.35 0.27 8.84
C GLU A 241 -12.14 -0.44 9.94
N THR A 242 -12.99 -1.41 9.59
CA THR A 242 -13.98 -1.96 10.54
C THR A 242 -13.52 -3.21 11.28
N LYS A 243 -12.58 -3.99 10.73
CA LYS A 243 -12.10 -5.23 11.35
C LYS A 243 -10.72 -5.08 11.97
N LEU A 244 -9.91 -4.15 11.48
CA LEU A 244 -8.59 -3.86 12.03
C LEU A 244 -8.54 -2.53 12.79
N ASN A 245 -9.62 -1.73 12.76
CA ASN A 245 -9.73 -0.43 13.43
C ASN A 245 -8.62 0.55 13.03
N VAL A 246 -8.22 0.53 11.76
CA VAL A 246 -7.19 1.45 11.26
C VAL A 246 -7.86 2.72 10.73
N SER A 247 -7.57 3.85 11.38
CA SER A 247 -8.09 5.16 11.00
C SER A 247 -7.51 5.67 9.68
N ARG A 248 -8.28 6.43 8.90
CA ARG A 248 -7.80 7.22 7.74
C ARG A 248 -7.17 8.55 8.14
N THR A 249 -7.37 9.02 9.36
CA THR A 249 -6.87 10.32 9.81
C THR A 249 -5.33 10.31 9.82
N ILE A 250 -4.72 11.40 9.37
CA ILE A 250 -3.25 11.59 9.41
C ILE A 250 -2.75 12.03 10.80
N LEU A 251 -3.68 12.47 11.64
CA LEU A 251 -3.54 12.71 13.08
C LEU A 251 -3.83 11.40 13.83
N GLY A 252 -3.05 11.15 14.89
CA GLY A 252 -3.26 10.07 15.86
C GLY A 252 -4.31 10.40 16.92
#